data_AF-A0A831PQR4-F1
#
_entry.id   AF-A0A831PQR4-F1
#
_cell.length_a   1.000
_cell.length_b   1.000
_cell.length_c   1.000
_cell.angle_alpha   90.00
_cell.angle_beta   90.00
_cell.angle_gamma   90.00
#
_symmetry.space_group_name_H-M   'P 1'
#
loop_
_entity.id
_entity.type
_entity.pdbx_description
1 polymer ?
#
loop_
_entity_poly.entity_id
_entity_poly.type
_entity_poly.pdbx_seq_one_letter_code
_entity_poly.pdbx_strand_id
1 'polypeptide(L)'
;MKFFISVLIIAAILGCSEPNKTSETGKYLAWAMKFSDAVMHRSDSLIYYDRDKPKYEYDYAFLASAIDQLGEYDEKYSDYAQAYIDYFVQNDGTIYTYKLSDYNIDRVRPGLNMLVLYERTGEEKYKTAAQTLVRQM
;
A
#
# COMPACT_ATOMS: atom_id res chain seq x y z
N MET A 1 36.31 -53.38 -12.05
CA MET A 1 34.94 -53.13 -11.57
C MET A 1 35.02 -52.25 -10.32
N LYS A 2 35.01 -50.90 -10.46
CA LYS A 2 34.76 -49.89 -9.38
C LYS A 2 35.07 -48.41 -9.73
N PHE A 3 35.52 -48.05 -10.94
CA PHE A 3 35.93 -46.65 -11.22
C PHE A 3 35.16 -45.89 -12.33
N PHE A 4 34.10 -46.46 -12.92
CA PHE A 4 33.33 -45.78 -13.97
C PHE A 4 31.96 -45.22 -13.54
N ILE A 5 31.57 -45.39 -12.28
CA ILE A 5 30.25 -44.95 -11.79
C ILE A 5 30.31 -43.54 -11.14
N SER A 6 31.49 -43.02 -10.82
CA SER A 6 31.61 -41.75 -10.08
C SER A 6 31.63 -40.47 -10.93
N VAL A 7 31.65 -40.56 -12.27
CA VAL A 7 31.72 -39.35 -13.13
C VAL A 7 30.34 -38.88 -13.59
N LEU A 8 29.30 -39.72 -13.54
CA LEU A 8 27.97 -39.39 -14.06
C LEU A 8 27.08 -38.58 -13.09
N ILE A 9 27.48 -38.43 -11.83
CA ILE A 9 26.69 -37.73 -10.80
C ILE A 9 27.02 -36.22 -10.73
N ILE A 10 28.19 -35.80 -11.23
CA ILE A 10 28.62 -34.38 -11.15
C ILE A 10 27.96 -33.51 -12.25
N ALA A 11 27.56 -34.09 -13.38
CA ALA A 11 26.93 -33.35 -14.48
C ALA A 11 25.46 -32.94 -14.22
N ALA A 12 24.81 -33.51 -13.20
CA ALA A 12 23.41 -33.25 -12.90
C ALA A 12 23.17 -32.02 -12.01
N ILE A 13 24.22 -31.42 -11.42
CA ILE A 13 24.09 -30.32 -10.45
C ILE A 13 24.23 -28.93 -11.12
N LEU A 14 24.72 -28.85 -12.36
CA LEU A 14 24.92 -27.59 -13.10
C LEU A 14 23.75 -27.20 -14.03
N GLY A 15 22.69 -28.02 -14.09
CA GLY A 15 21.61 -27.88 -15.08
C GLY A 15 20.31 -27.23 -14.57
N CYS A 16 20.22 -26.85 -13.31
CA CYS A 16 19.04 -26.14 -12.78
C CYS A 16 19.24 -24.63 -12.89
N SER A 17 19.05 -24.07 -14.08
CA SER A 17 18.78 -22.63 -14.20
C SER A 17 17.40 -22.37 -13.59
N GLU A 18 17.35 -21.83 -12.37
CA GLU A 18 16.11 -21.28 -11.83
C GLU A 18 15.56 -20.24 -12.82
N PRO A 19 14.23 -20.18 -13.05
CA PRO A 19 13.66 -19.10 -13.84
C PRO A 19 14.08 -17.76 -13.22
N ASN A 20 14.42 -16.80 -14.08
CA ASN A 20 15.11 -15.56 -13.75
C ASN A 20 14.17 -14.60 -12.96
N LYS A 21 13.87 -14.93 -11.69
CA LYS A 21 12.92 -14.23 -10.80
C LYS A 21 13.20 -12.72 -10.66
N THR A 22 14.47 -12.33 -10.78
CA THR A 22 14.91 -10.93 -10.72
C THR A 22 14.36 -10.09 -11.87
N SER A 23 14.24 -10.67 -13.07
CA SER A 23 13.71 -9.99 -14.26
C SER A 23 12.19 -9.77 -14.18
N GLU A 24 11.45 -10.78 -13.68
CA GLU A 24 9.99 -10.67 -13.52
C GLU A 24 9.60 -9.69 -12.42
N THR A 25 10.29 -9.71 -11.28
CA THR A 25 10.02 -8.78 -10.17
C THR A 25 10.20 -7.32 -10.62
N GLY A 26 11.30 -7.03 -11.34
CA GLY A 26 11.53 -5.70 -11.91
C GLY A 26 10.44 -5.27 -12.92
N LYS A 27 9.93 -6.22 -13.73
CA LYS A 27 8.82 -5.96 -14.65
C LYS A 27 7.53 -5.60 -13.91
N TYR A 28 7.16 -6.32 -12.86
CA TYR A 28 5.94 -6.03 -12.08
C TYR A 28 6.06 -4.71 -11.33
N LEU A 29 7.21 -4.42 -10.74
CA LEU A 29 7.48 -3.13 -10.10
C LEU A 29 7.34 -1.97 -11.09
N ALA A 30 7.89 -2.10 -12.30
CA ALA A 30 7.76 -1.09 -13.35
C ALA A 30 6.29 -0.86 -13.76
N TRP A 31 5.45 -1.90 -13.77
CA TRP A 31 4.02 -1.76 -14.01
C TRP A 31 3.28 -1.11 -12.84
N ALA A 32 3.62 -1.45 -11.60
CA ALA A 32 3.04 -0.84 -10.41
C ALA A 32 3.32 0.67 -10.35
N MET A 33 4.56 1.09 -10.65
CA MET A 33 4.92 2.51 -10.76
C MET A 33 4.17 3.21 -11.88
N LYS A 34 4.13 2.64 -13.10
CA LYS A 34 3.37 3.22 -14.23
C LYS A 34 1.88 3.38 -13.93
N PHE A 35 1.28 2.40 -13.25
CA PHE A 35 -0.12 2.48 -12.87
C PHE A 35 -0.35 3.59 -11.84
N SER A 36 0.51 3.68 -10.83
CA SER A 36 0.44 4.71 -9.79
C SER A 36 0.65 6.11 -10.37
N ASP A 37 1.63 6.28 -11.26
CA ASP A 37 1.85 7.52 -12.00
C ASP A 37 0.62 7.92 -12.82
N ALA A 38 -0.06 6.97 -13.47
CA ALA A 38 -1.27 7.24 -14.23
C ALA A 38 -2.45 7.66 -13.34
N VAL A 39 -2.57 7.08 -12.13
CA VAL A 39 -3.56 7.48 -11.12
C VAL A 39 -3.29 8.91 -10.65
N MET A 40 -2.05 9.21 -10.26
CA MET A 40 -1.63 10.54 -9.78
C MET A 40 -1.73 11.60 -10.88
N HIS A 41 -1.51 11.22 -12.15
CA HIS A 41 -1.71 12.13 -13.27
C HIS A 41 -3.19 12.41 -13.57
N ARG A 42 -4.07 11.42 -13.35
CA ARG A 42 -5.52 11.59 -13.54
C ARG A 42 -6.15 12.47 -12.46
N SER A 43 -5.60 12.45 -11.25
CA SER A 43 -6.13 13.19 -10.11
C SER A 43 -5.00 13.66 -9.23
N ASP A 44 -4.83 14.99 -9.09
CA ASP A 44 -3.81 15.60 -8.23
C ASP A 44 -3.97 15.22 -6.75
N SER A 45 -5.18 14.83 -6.35
CA SER A 45 -5.46 14.29 -5.01
C SER A 45 -6.34 13.05 -5.09
N LEU A 46 -5.98 12.03 -4.32
CA LEU A 46 -6.70 10.75 -4.32
C LEU A 46 -8.15 10.90 -3.86
N ILE A 47 -8.48 11.90 -3.01
CA ILE A 47 -9.85 12.12 -2.52
C ILE A 47 -10.85 12.38 -3.65
N TYR A 48 -10.38 12.83 -4.82
CA TYR A 48 -11.17 13.14 -6.02
C TYR A 48 -10.99 12.12 -7.16
N TYR A 49 -10.28 11.02 -6.93
CA TYR A 49 -10.05 10.03 -7.98
C TYR A 49 -11.39 9.50 -8.54
N ASP A 50 -11.71 9.88 -9.77
CA ASP A 50 -12.96 9.54 -10.47
C ASP A 50 -14.25 9.99 -9.75
N ARG A 51 -14.20 11.11 -9.00
CA ARG A 51 -15.35 11.67 -8.26
C ARG A 51 -15.28 13.18 -8.12
N ASP A 52 -16.45 13.82 -8.13
CA ASP A 52 -16.59 15.27 -7.91
C ASP A 52 -16.50 15.70 -6.43
N LYS A 53 -16.61 14.75 -5.50
CA LYS A 53 -16.65 15.02 -4.05
C LYS A 53 -15.61 14.16 -3.33
N PRO A 54 -15.00 14.67 -2.24
CA PRO A 54 -14.06 13.90 -1.44
C PRO A 54 -14.66 12.56 -0.98
N LYS A 55 -13.91 11.49 -1.16
CA LYS A 55 -14.32 10.13 -0.73
C LYS A 55 -13.42 9.58 0.35
N TYR A 56 -14.04 9.14 1.44
CA TYR A 56 -13.42 8.36 2.50
C TYR A 56 -14.11 7.00 2.51
N GLU A 57 -13.59 6.06 1.74
CA GLU A 57 -14.15 4.71 1.59
C GLU A 57 -13.03 3.68 1.46
N TYR A 58 -13.38 2.40 1.55
CA TYR A 58 -12.41 1.31 1.60
C TYR A 58 -11.55 1.19 0.34
N ASP A 59 -12.11 1.45 -0.84
CA ASP A 59 -11.47 1.34 -2.15
C ASP A 59 -10.40 2.41 -2.35
N TYR A 60 -10.69 3.65 -1.95
CA TYR A 60 -9.71 4.75 -1.94
C TYR A 60 -8.58 4.47 -0.96
N ALA A 61 -8.90 4.02 0.26
CA ALA A 61 -7.89 3.65 1.24
C ALA A 61 -7.03 2.47 0.80
N PHE A 62 -7.62 1.49 0.12
CA PHE A 62 -6.89 0.37 -0.45
C PHE A 62 -5.93 0.83 -1.55
N LEU A 63 -6.40 1.67 -2.48
CA LEU A 63 -5.55 2.26 -3.52
C LEU A 63 -4.42 3.10 -2.91
N ALA A 64 -4.72 3.89 -1.87
CA ALA A 64 -3.70 4.64 -1.12
C ALA A 64 -2.64 3.71 -0.53
N SER A 65 -3.03 2.58 0.10
CA SER A 65 -2.08 1.61 0.65
C SER A 65 -1.21 0.96 -0.43
N ALA A 66 -1.77 0.71 -1.63
CA ALA A 66 -1.03 0.12 -2.74
C ALA A 66 0.00 1.11 -3.32
N ILE A 67 -0.38 2.38 -3.45
CA ILE A 67 0.53 3.44 -3.91
C ILE A 67 1.62 3.70 -2.86
N ASP A 68 1.26 3.79 -1.57
CA ASP A 68 2.21 4.05 -0.48
C ASP A 68 3.35 3.01 -0.39
N GLN A 69 3.10 1.75 -0.78
CA GLN A 69 4.15 0.73 -0.85
C GLN A 69 5.28 1.09 -1.82
N LEU A 70 5.02 1.94 -2.82
CA LEU A 70 6.05 2.40 -3.75
C LEU A 70 6.90 3.56 -3.19
N GLY A 71 6.54 4.09 -2.01
CA GLY A 71 7.27 5.16 -1.33
C GLY A 71 8.74 4.84 -1.05
N GLU A 72 9.09 3.55 -0.91
CA GLU A 72 10.48 3.11 -0.77
C GLU A 72 11.34 3.37 -2.02
N TYR A 73 10.70 3.55 -3.19
CA TYR A 73 11.37 3.84 -4.46
C TYR A 73 11.31 5.33 -4.82
N ASP A 74 10.21 6.02 -4.47
CA ASP A 74 10.02 7.45 -4.71
C ASP A 74 9.01 8.01 -3.69
N GLU A 75 9.44 9.00 -2.89
CA GLU A 75 8.68 9.58 -1.77
C GLU A 75 7.32 10.16 -2.21
N LYS A 76 7.20 10.61 -3.47
CA LYS A 76 5.96 11.19 -4.01
C LYS A 76 4.74 10.27 -3.82
N TYR A 77 4.95 8.95 -3.84
CA TYR A 77 3.88 7.97 -3.69
C TYR A 77 3.35 7.95 -2.25
N SER A 78 4.26 8.01 -1.28
CA SER A 78 3.91 8.13 0.14
C SER A 78 3.26 9.46 0.47
N ASP A 79 3.76 10.57 -0.11
CA ASP A 79 3.15 11.89 0.06
C ASP A 79 1.72 11.92 -0.46
N TYR A 80 1.49 11.35 -1.65
CA TYR A 80 0.16 11.28 -2.25
C TYR A 80 -0.82 10.45 -1.41
N ALA A 81 -0.37 9.31 -0.89
CA ALA A 81 -1.18 8.46 -0.01
C ALA A 81 -1.40 9.09 1.38
N GLN A 82 -0.42 9.80 1.92
CA GLN A 82 -0.54 10.52 3.19
C GLN A 82 -1.52 11.69 3.08
N ALA A 83 -1.45 12.48 2.01
CA ALA A 83 -2.35 13.60 1.76
C ALA A 83 -3.83 13.16 1.73
N TYR A 84 -4.11 11.94 1.26
CA TYR A 84 -5.45 11.35 1.34
C TYR A 84 -5.94 11.21 2.79
N ILE A 85 -5.10 10.67 3.69
CA ILE A 85 -5.49 10.49 5.10
C ILE A 85 -5.53 11.82 5.84
N ASP A 86 -4.56 12.71 5.60
CA ASP A 86 -4.48 14.03 6.24
C ASP A 86 -5.67 14.93 5.90
N TYR A 87 -6.31 14.73 4.74
CA TYR A 87 -7.56 15.42 4.44
C TYR A 87 -8.68 15.06 5.43
N PHE A 88 -8.76 13.80 5.86
CA PHE A 88 -9.83 13.33 6.74
C PHE A 88 -9.45 13.36 8.22
N VAL A 89 -8.20 13.05 8.57
CA VAL A 89 -7.73 13.02 9.96
C VAL A 89 -7.24 14.41 10.36
N GLN A 90 -7.97 15.06 11.27
CA GLN A 90 -7.61 16.37 11.77
C GLN A 90 -6.48 16.29 12.81
N ASN A 91 -5.89 17.43 13.15
CA ASN A 91 -4.78 17.51 14.11
C ASN A 91 -5.12 16.94 15.51
N ASP A 92 -6.40 16.93 15.89
CA ASP A 92 -6.88 16.33 17.15
C ASP A 92 -7.23 14.84 17.04
N GLY A 93 -7.01 14.23 15.87
CA GLY A 93 -7.32 12.83 15.59
C GLY A 93 -8.80 12.57 15.27
N THR A 94 -9.64 13.59 15.16
CA THR A 94 -11.01 13.42 14.67
C THR A 94 -11.01 13.10 13.17
N ILE A 95 -11.97 12.26 12.75
CA ILE A 95 -12.12 11.85 11.34
C ILE A 95 -13.29 12.64 10.73
N TYR A 96 -12.98 13.52 9.78
CA TYR A 96 -13.98 14.30 9.07
C TYR A 96 -15.00 13.39 8.38
N THR A 97 -16.29 13.73 8.52
CA THR A 97 -17.46 12.98 8.03
C THR A 97 -17.74 11.61 8.65
N TYR A 98 -16.91 11.11 9.56
CA TYR A 98 -17.14 9.83 10.22
C TYR A 98 -18.24 9.93 11.30
N LYS A 99 -19.14 8.94 11.33
CA LYS A 99 -20.17 8.81 12.35
C LYS A 99 -20.25 7.37 12.83
N LEU A 100 -19.98 7.14 14.11
CA LEU A 100 -20.02 5.82 14.71
C LEU A 100 -21.40 5.15 14.56
N SER A 101 -22.48 5.93 14.61
CA SER A 101 -23.85 5.44 14.46
C SER A 101 -24.15 4.80 13.10
N ASP A 102 -23.33 5.06 12.08
CA ASP A 102 -23.56 4.52 10.74
C ASP A 102 -23.13 3.05 10.65
N TYR A 103 -22.28 2.57 11.57
CA TYR A 103 -21.74 1.19 11.62
C TYR A 103 -21.29 0.66 10.24
N ASN A 104 -20.75 1.54 9.41
CA ASN A 104 -20.34 1.20 8.05
C ASN A 104 -18.93 0.58 8.07
N ILE A 105 -18.83 -0.69 7.65
CA ILE A 105 -17.55 -1.42 7.63
C ILE A 105 -16.55 -0.85 6.62
N ASP A 106 -17.02 -0.22 5.54
CA ASP A 106 -16.16 0.39 4.52
C ASP A 106 -15.34 1.56 5.12
N ARG A 107 -15.86 2.18 6.19
CA ARG A 107 -15.23 3.30 6.90
C ARG A 107 -14.13 2.86 7.87
N VAL A 108 -13.98 1.55 8.11
CA VAL A 108 -12.95 0.99 9.00
C VAL A 108 -11.61 0.78 8.26
N ARG A 109 -11.64 0.38 6.99
CA ARG A 109 -10.44 0.07 6.19
C ARG A 109 -9.37 1.18 6.16
N PRO A 110 -9.71 2.49 6.10
CA PRO A 110 -8.69 3.55 6.16
C PRO A 110 -7.87 3.56 7.46
N GLY A 111 -8.34 2.89 8.52
CA GLY A 111 -7.58 2.72 9.77
C GLY A 111 -6.23 2.03 9.58
N LEU A 112 -6.09 1.15 8.57
CA LEU A 112 -4.79 0.55 8.27
C LEU A 112 -3.77 1.60 7.79
N ASN A 113 -4.21 2.53 6.93
CA ASN A 113 -3.35 3.64 6.48
C ASN A 113 -2.95 4.54 7.66
N MET A 114 -3.87 4.80 8.60
CA MET A 114 -3.58 5.56 9.81
C MET A 114 -2.53 4.86 10.68
N LEU A 115 -2.60 3.54 10.84
CA LEU A 115 -1.58 2.78 11.58
C LEU A 115 -0.21 2.85 10.90
N VAL A 116 -0.14 2.70 9.58
CA VAL A 116 1.11 2.84 8.81
C VAL A 116 1.70 4.26 8.98
N LEU A 117 0.87 5.29 8.92
CA LEU A 117 1.32 6.67 9.12
C LEU A 117 1.78 6.92 10.56
N TYR A 118 1.10 6.35 11.56
CA TYR A 118 1.56 6.43 12.95
C TYR A 118 2.92 5.74 13.14
N GLU A 119 3.11 4.55 12.56
CA GLU A 119 4.40 3.84 12.60
C GLU A 119 5.51 4.64 11.91
N ARG A 120 5.21 5.30 10.79
CA ARG A 120 6.17 6.07 10.00
C ARG A 120 6.53 7.42 10.63
N THR A 121 5.56 8.13 11.21
CA THR A 121 5.71 9.54 11.63
C THR A 121 5.75 9.74 13.14
N GLY A 122 5.15 8.82 13.91
CA GLY A 122 4.90 8.99 15.34
C GLY A 122 3.82 10.01 15.69
N GLU A 123 3.09 10.59 14.71
CA GLU A 123 2.05 11.58 14.98
C GLU A 123 0.82 10.95 15.63
N GLU A 124 0.52 11.35 16.88
CA GLU A 124 -0.58 10.76 17.68
C GLU A 124 -1.97 10.91 17.03
N LYS A 125 -2.18 11.91 16.16
CA LYS A 125 -3.45 12.13 15.45
C LYS A 125 -3.92 10.87 14.71
N TYR A 126 -3.00 10.13 14.09
CA TYR A 126 -3.33 8.92 13.34
C TYR A 126 -3.76 7.77 14.24
N LYS A 127 -3.09 7.59 15.38
CA LYS A 127 -3.44 6.57 16.37
C LYS A 127 -4.80 6.86 17.01
N THR A 128 -5.07 8.11 17.37
CA THR A 128 -6.39 8.53 17.90
C THR A 128 -7.50 8.27 16.89
N ALA A 129 -7.27 8.56 15.61
CA ALA A 129 -8.20 8.25 14.54
C ALA A 129 -8.44 6.73 14.41
N ALA A 130 -7.37 5.93 14.37
CA ALA A 130 -7.47 4.47 14.29
C ALA A 130 -8.24 3.87 15.49
N GLN A 131 -7.97 4.35 16.71
CA GLN A 131 -8.71 3.94 17.92
C GLN A 131 -10.20 4.28 17.83
N THR A 132 -10.57 5.37 17.15
CA THR A 132 -11.98 5.70 16.92
C THR A 132 -12.68 4.64 16.07
N LEU A 133 -12.02 4.12 15.04
CA LEU A 133 -12.57 3.06 14.20
C LEU A 133 -12.66 1.71 14.94
N VAL A 134 -11.71 1.42 15.84
CA VAL A 134 -11.74 0.21 16.69
C VAL A 134 -12.99 0.17 17.58
N ARG A 135 -13.48 1.32 18.04
CA ARG A 135 -14.72 1.39 18.85
C ARG A 135 -15.99 0.98 18.09
N GLN A 136 -15.94 0.89 16.76
CA GLN A 136 -17.07 0.41 15.94
C GLN A 136 -17.10 -1.11 15.80
N MET A 137 -15.96 -1.79 16.02
CA MET A 137 -15.82 -3.24 15.89
C MET A 137 -16.27 -3.96 17.16
#